data_AF-A0A1Q7GH91-F1
#
_entry.id   AF-A0A1Q7GH91-F1
#
_cell.length_a   1.000
_cell.length_b   1.000
_cell.length_c   1.000
_cell.angle_alpha   90.00
_cell.angle_beta   90.00
_cell.angle_gamma   90.00
#
_symmetry.space_group_name_H-M   'P 1'
#
loop_
_entity.id
_entity.type
_entity.pdbx_description
1 polymer ?
#
loop_
_entity_poly.entity_id
_entity_poly.type
_entity_poly.pdbx_seq_one_letter_code
_entity_poly.pdbx_strand_id
1 'polypeptide(L)'
;MNRWIKLGIVLAGYALAFVTSFFMTALYDRQFSPEDNQTMGGMIAGGEMMYSSAVFLLASLVPTGLALWFLRRSRRFWSAFSSAGLIFAIVGLAAVLTAPATTGLTAGVPLLLFVDLLSLVQMLGSPLWILSFALFAALAPAPDLRRRMLAALVIEFAIAGCGLVHFMATQPPI
;
A
#
# COMPACT_ATOMS: atom_id res chain seq x y z
N MET A 1 -2.07 -23.74 21.65
CA MET A 1 -0.89 -22.87 21.44
C MET A 1 -1.17 -21.48 22.00
N ASN A 2 -0.29 -20.98 22.88
CA ASN A 2 -0.41 -19.67 23.52
C ASN A 2 -0.36 -18.53 22.48
N ARG A 3 -1.01 -17.39 22.76
CA ARG A 3 -1.01 -16.21 21.88
C ARG A 3 0.40 -15.69 21.62
N TRP A 4 1.26 -15.73 22.63
CA TRP A 4 2.66 -15.34 22.54
C TRP A 4 3.47 -16.21 21.58
N ILE A 5 3.20 -17.51 21.52
CA ILE A 5 3.88 -18.42 20.59
C ILE A 5 3.46 -18.10 19.15
N LYS A 6 2.16 -17.86 18.91
CA LYS A 6 1.66 -17.46 17.58
C LYS A 6 2.30 -16.15 17.12
N LEU A 7 2.38 -15.17 18.02
CA LEU A 7 3.03 -13.89 17.76
C LEU A 7 4.52 -14.07 17.44
N GLY A 8 5.23 -14.86 18.25
CA GLY A 8 6.65 -15.16 18.03
C GLY A 8 6.92 -15.78 16.66
N ILE A 9 6.08 -16.73 16.23
CA ILE A 9 6.22 -17.36 14.89
C ILE A 9 6.02 -16.33 13.77
N VAL A 10 5.00 -15.47 13.88
CA VAL A 10 4.74 -14.42 12.87
C VAL A 10 5.90 -13.43 12.82
N LEU A 11 6.38 -12.96 13.97
CA LEU A 11 7.51 -12.04 14.05
C LEU A 11 8.80 -12.65 13.50
N ALA A 12 9.07 -13.92 13.79
CA ALA A 12 10.22 -14.63 13.23
C ALA A 12 10.12 -14.72 11.70
N GLY A 13 8.92 -14.94 11.15
CA GLY A 13 8.71 -14.93 9.70
C GLY A 13 8.94 -13.55 9.07
N TYR A 14 8.52 -12.46 9.72
CA TYR A 14 8.83 -11.11 9.24
C TYR A 14 10.32 -10.78 9.34
N ALA A 15 10.99 -11.21 10.40
CA ALA A 15 12.44 -11.06 10.53
C ALA A 15 13.18 -11.79 9.40
N LEU A 16 12.74 -13.02 9.08
CA LEU A 16 13.28 -13.78 7.96
C LEU A 16 13.01 -13.08 6.62
N ALA A 17 11.80 -12.56 6.38
CA ALA A 17 11.49 -11.79 5.18
C ALA A 17 12.37 -10.55 5.03
N PHE A 18 12.66 -9.85 6.14
CA PHE A 18 13.56 -8.70 6.15
C PHE A 18 15.00 -9.09 5.82
N VAL A 19 15.51 -10.15 6.44
CA VAL A 19 16.86 -10.69 6.13
C VAL A 19 16.96 -11.11 4.67
N THR A 20 15.93 -11.77 4.12
CA THR A 20 15.89 -12.14 2.70
C THR A 20 15.93 -10.93 1.78
N SER A 21 15.16 -9.89 2.09
CA SER A 21 15.18 -8.63 1.33
C SER A 21 16.57 -8.00 1.33
N PHE A 22 17.16 -7.83 2.52
CA PHE A 22 18.51 -7.29 2.66
C PHE A 22 19.56 -8.10 1.89
N PHE A 23 19.51 -9.43 2.00
CA PHE A 23 20.44 -10.31 1.31
C PHE A 23 20.30 -10.25 -0.22
N MET A 24 19.06 -10.20 -0.72
CA MET A 24 18.81 -10.08 -2.16
C MET A 24 19.28 -8.73 -2.71
N THR A 25 19.07 -7.64 -1.98
CA THR A 25 19.60 -6.33 -2.36
C THR A 25 21.13 -6.34 -2.38
N ALA A 26 21.78 -6.91 -1.38
CA ALA A 26 23.24 -7.04 -1.38
C ALA A 26 23.78 -7.85 -2.58
N LEU A 27 23.00 -8.78 -3.15
CA LEU A 27 23.35 -9.48 -4.39
C LEU A 27 23.09 -8.63 -5.64
N TYR A 28 22.02 -7.83 -5.63
CA TYR A 28 21.70 -6.87 -6.69
C TYR A 28 22.80 -5.81 -6.82
N ASP A 29 23.30 -5.27 -5.71
CA ASP A 29 24.32 -4.21 -5.70
C ASP A 29 25.65 -4.66 -6.33
N ARG A 30 25.94 -5.97 -6.29
CA ARG A 30 27.16 -6.52 -6.92
C ARG A 30 27.15 -6.45 -8.45
N GLN A 31 26.03 -6.08 -9.06
CA GLN A 31 25.93 -5.90 -10.51
C GLN A 31 26.48 -4.55 -10.97
N PHE A 32 26.70 -3.60 -10.04
CA PHE A 32 27.17 -2.25 -10.36
C PHE A 32 28.66 -2.08 -10.08
N SER A 33 29.36 -1.41 -10.98
CA SER A 33 30.75 -1.02 -10.76
C SER A 33 30.84 0.22 -9.87
N PRO A 34 31.99 0.47 -9.20
CA PRO A 34 32.20 1.70 -8.45
C PRO A 34 32.07 2.98 -9.30
N GLU A 35 32.40 2.91 -10.59
CA GLU A 35 32.27 4.03 -11.54
C GLU A 35 30.79 4.34 -11.85
N ASP A 36 29.96 3.31 -11.98
CA ASP A 36 28.50 3.46 -12.15
C ASP A 36 27.87 4.14 -10.93
N ASN A 37 28.33 3.79 -9.72
CA ASN A 37 27.80 4.35 -8.49
C ASN A 37 28.12 5.85 -8.33
N GLN A 38 29.24 6.32 -8.86
CA GLN A 38 29.58 7.75 -8.87
C GLN A 38 28.78 8.54 -9.91
N THR A 39 28.46 7.92 -11.03
CA THR A 39 27.77 8.58 -12.15
C THR A 39 26.25 8.56 -11.99
N MET A 40 25.71 7.49 -11.40
CA MET A 40 24.27 7.18 -11.36
C MET A 40 23.78 6.79 -9.95
N GLY A 41 24.53 7.11 -8.90
CA GLY A 41 24.25 6.64 -7.53
C GLY A 41 22.84 6.93 -7.02
N GLY A 42 22.25 8.08 -7.37
CA GLY A 42 20.85 8.38 -7.02
C GLY A 42 19.83 7.45 -7.68
N MET A 43 20.06 7.07 -8.94
CA MET A 43 19.20 6.14 -9.66
C MET A 43 19.35 4.71 -9.12
N ILE A 44 20.58 4.31 -8.80
CA ILE A 44 20.89 3.00 -8.21
C ILE A 44 20.23 2.87 -6.84
N ALA A 45 20.42 3.85 -5.94
CA ALA A 45 19.81 3.84 -4.61
C ALA A 45 18.27 3.78 -4.65
N GLY A 46 17.65 4.47 -5.61
CA GLY A 46 16.22 4.36 -5.86
C GLY A 46 15.80 2.94 -6.28
N GLY A 47 16.56 2.33 -7.19
CA GLY A 47 16.36 0.95 -7.62
C GLY A 47 16.52 -0.06 -6.48
N GLU A 48 17.55 0.08 -5.65
CA GLU A 48 17.80 -0.74 -4.46
C GLU A 48 16.63 -0.66 -3.47
N MET A 49 16.10 0.55 -3.23
CA MET A 49 14.94 0.76 -2.36
C MET A 49 13.70 0.06 -2.92
N MET A 50 13.42 0.20 -4.22
CA MET A 50 12.27 -0.44 -4.86
C MET A 50 12.40 -1.97 -4.85
N TYR A 51 13.59 -2.49 -5.18
CA TYR A 51 13.88 -3.92 -5.22
C TYR A 51 13.78 -4.55 -3.82
N SER A 52 14.43 -3.95 -2.81
CA SER A 52 14.36 -4.42 -1.42
C SER A 52 12.91 -4.45 -0.91
N SER A 53 12.14 -3.39 -1.18
CA SER A 53 10.73 -3.29 -0.81
C SER A 53 9.90 -4.38 -1.49
N ALA A 54 10.11 -4.62 -2.79
CA ALA A 54 9.40 -5.66 -3.53
C ALA A 54 9.69 -7.06 -2.99
N VAL A 55 10.98 -7.39 -2.76
CA VAL A 55 11.39 -8.69 -2.19
C VAL A 55 10.80 -8.86 -0.80
N PHE A 56 10.86 -7.83 0.05
CA PHE A 56 10.27 -7.88 1.39
C PHE A 56 8.77 -8.13 1.33
N LEU A 57 8.04 -7.39 0.50
CA LEU A 57 6.60 -7.54 0.34
C LEU A 57 6.23 -8.97 -0.07
N LEU A 58 6.91 -9.52 -1.08
CA LEU A 58 6.69 -10.89 -1.54
C LEU A 58 7.02 -11.93 -0.45
N ALA A 59 8.18 -11.82 0.20
CA ALA A 59 8.58 -12.74 1.26
C ALA A 59 7.65 -12.63 2.49
N SER A 60 7.10 -11.45 2.75
CA SER A 60 6.18 -11.19 3.86
C SER A 60 4.78 -11.76 3.66
N LEU A 61 4.42 -12.23 2.44
CA LEU A 61 3.11 -12.84 2.19
C LEU A 61 2.87 -14.07 3.08
N VAL A 62 3.92 -14.87 3.33
CA VAL A 62 3.84 -16.07 4.17
C VAL A 62 3.52 -15.74 5.63
N PRO A 63 4.32 -14.91 6.35
CA PRO A 63 3.99 -14.54 7.72
C PRO A 63 2.67 -13.77 7.81
N THR A 64 2.32 -12.96 6.81
CA THR A 64 1.03 -12.25 6.75
C THR A 64 -0.13 -13.24 6.63
N GLY A 65 -0.04 -14.23 5.74
CA GLY A 65 -1.04 -15.29 5.59
C GLY A 65 -1.23 -16.10 6.88
N LEU A 66 -0.12 -16.42 7.57
CA LEU A 66 -0.15 -17.09 8.86
C LEU A 66 -0.80 -16.23 9.95
N ALA A 67 -0.48 -14.94 10.00
CA ALA A 67 -1.09 -13.99 10.92
C ALA A 67 -2.61 -13.90 10.71
N LEU A 68 -3.04 -13.77 9.45
CA LEU A 68 -4.45 -13.76 9.08
C LEU A 68 -5.16 -15.07 9.44
N TRP A 69 -4.49 -16.21 9.27
CA TRP A 69 -5.02 -17.51 9.69
C TRP A 69 -5.26 -17.57 11.21
N PHE A 70 -4.29 -17.09 12.01
CA PHE A 70 -4.45 -17.02 13.47
C PHE A 70 -5.55 -16.03 13.90
N LEU A 71 -5.71 -14.92 13.18
CA LEU A 71 -6.69 -13.86 13.47
C LEU A 71 -8.08 -14.12 12.86
N ARG A 72 -8.23 -15.14 12.01
CA ARG A 72 -9.49 -15.47 11.30
C ARG A 72 -10.72 -15.55 12.22
N ARG A 73 -10.54 -16.04 13.46
CA ARG A 73 -11.64 -16.20 14.43
C ARG A 73 -11.96 -14.94 15.24
N SER A 74 -11.15 -13.89 15.14
CA SER A 74 -11.32 -12.66 15.92
C SER A 74 -12.23 -11.66 15.19
N ARG A 75 -13.54 -11.68 15.48
CA ARG A 75 -14.48 -10.73 14.87
C ARG A 75 -14.12 -9.27 15.15
N ARG A 76 -13.58 -8.96 16.34
CA ARG A 76 -13.14 -7.61 16.71
C ARG A 76 -12.05 -7.09 15.77
N PHE A 77 -11.06 -7.93 15.46
CA PHE A 77 -9.99 -7.58 14.52
C PHE A 77 -10.55 -7.26 13.14
N TRP A 78 -11.37 -8.16 12.57
CA TRP A 78 -11.95 -7.95 11.23
C TRP A 78 -12.92 -6.76 11.18
N SER A 79 -13.63 -6.46 12.27
CA SER A 79 -14.45 -5.26 12.37
C SER A 79 -13.60 -3.99 12.38
N ALA A 80 -12.54 -3.93 13.20
CA ALA A 80 -11.65 -2.78 13.25
C ALA A 80 -10.93 -2.57 11.90
N PHE A 81 -10.43 -3.65 11.31
CA PHE A 81 -9.77 -3.64 10.00
C PHE A 81 -10.72 -3.16 8.90
N SER A 82 -11.97 -3.65 8.88
CA SER A 82 -12.95 -3.22 7.89
C SER A 82 -13.47 -1.80 8.05
N SER A 83 -13.60 -1.33 9.28
CA SER A 83 -13.89 0.07 9.53
C SER A 83 -12.71 0.98 9.14
N ALA A 84 -11.47 0.60 9.49
CA ALA A 84 -10.29 1.37 9.14
C ALA A 84 -10.09 1.45 7.62
N GLY A 85 -10.25 0.33 6.89
CA GLY A 85 -10.15 0.31 5.44
C GLY A 85 -11.22 1.16 4.75
N LEU A 86 -12.46 1.15 5.25
CA LEU A 86 -13.51 2.01 4.73
C LEU A 86 -13.26 3.50 5.01
N ILE A 87 -12.82 3.84 6.22
CA ILE A 87 -12.44 5.22 6.57
C ILE A 87 -11.30 5.68 5.67
N PHE A 88 -10.27 4.85 5.49
CA PHE A 88 -9.15 5.14 4.60
C PHE A 88 -9.61 5.44 3.18
N ALA A 89 -10.48 4.59 2.60
CA ALA A 89 -11.04 4.82 1.27
C ALA A 89 -11.86 6.12 1.17
N ILE A 90 -12.68 6.43 2.19
CA ILE A 90 -13.46 7.68 2.25
C ILE A 90 -12.55 8.90 2.31
N VAL A 91 -11.52 8.86 3.17
CA VAL A 91 -10.54 9.95 3.30
C VAL A 91 -9.75 10.12 2.01
N GLY A 92 -9.34 9.01 1.38
CA GLY A 92 -8.67 9.02 0.08
C GLY A 92 -9.54 9.64 -1.02
N LEU A 93 -10.82 9.27 -1.09
CA LEU A 93 -11.77 9.86 -2.03
C LEU A 93 -11.95 11.37 -1.78
N ALA A 94 -12.10 11.77 -0.51
CA ALA A 94 -12.21 13.18 -0.16
C ALA A 94 -10.95 13.94 -0.60
N ALA A 95 -9.75 13.39 -0.35
CA ALA A 95 -8.50 13.99 -0.78
C ALA A 95 -8.46 14.20 -2.31
N VAL A 96 -8.79 13.16 -3.08
CA VAL A 96 -8.82 13.21 -4.55
C VAL A 96 -9.82 14.22 -5.09
N LEU A 97 -11.01 14.32 -4.49
CA LEU A 97 -12.03 15.28 -4.92
C LEU A 97 -11.68 16.73 -4.57
N THR A 98 -10.96 16.95 -3.45
CA THR A 98 -10.54 18.29 -3.03
C THR A 98 -9.26 18.78 -3.71
N ALA A 99 -8.41 17.87 -4.20
CA ALA A 99 -7.10 18.21 -4.76
C ALA A 99 -7.17 19.31 -5.83
N PRO A 100 -8.06 19.27 -6.86
CA PRO A 100 -8.13 20.30 -7.90
C PRO A 100 -8.49 21.70 -7.37
N ALA A 101 -9.28 21.77 -6.30
CA ALA A 101 -9.70 23.03 -5.69
C ALA A 101 -8.59 23.64 -4.80
N THR A 102 -7.61 22.83 -4.41
CA THR A 102 -6.52 23.22 -3.52
C THR A 102 -5.19 23.46 -4.25
N THR A 103 -5.11 23.12 -5.54
CA THR A 103 -3.94 23.34 -6.39
C THR A 103 -3.58 24.83 -6.42
N GLY A 104 -2.35 25.17 -6.00
CA GLY A 104 -1.85 26.55 -5.95
C GLY A 104 -2.07 27.28 -4.61
N LEU A 105 -2.88 26.74 -3.70
CA LEU A 105 -3.06 27.25 -2.32
C LEU A 105 -2.11 26.57 -1.32
N THR A 106 -1.28 25.64 -1.79
CA THR A 106 -0.42 24.77 -0.99
C THR A 106 0.79 25.47 -0.37
N ALA A 107 1.17 26.66 -0.86
CA ALA A 107 2.40 27.36 -0.50
C ALA A 107 2.47 27.90 0.95
N GLY A 108 1.43 27.74 1.77
CA GLY A 108 1.44 28.21 3.16
C GLY A 108 0.71 27.31 4.17
N VAL A 109 0.16 26.17 3.75
CA VAL A 109 -0.68 25.33 4.62
C VAL A 109 -0.21 23.87 4.55
N PRO A 110 0.51 23.38 5.58
CA PRO A 110 1.05 22.00 5.61
C PRO A 110 -0.03 20.92 5.44
N LEU A 111 -1.25 21.19 5.91
CA LEU A 111 -2.38 20.27 5.75
C LEU A 111 -2.76 20.08 4.27
N LEU A 112 -2.71 21.14 3.46
CA LEU A 112 -3.02 21.07 2.02
C LEU A 112 -1.94 20.27 1.26
N LEU A 113 -0.66 20.42 1.64
CA LEU A 113 0.42 19.60 1.10
C LEU A 113 0.21 18.11 1.41
N PHE A 114 -0.23 17.78 2.63
CA PHE A 114 -0.52 16.40 3.01
C PHE A 114 -1.70 15.82 2.21
N VAL A 115 -2.76 16.60 1.99
CA VAL A 115 -3.92 16.19 1.19
C VAL A 115 -3.52 15.92 -0.27
N ASP A 116 -2.66 16.76 -0.84
CA ASP A 116 -2.16 16.60 -2.21
C ASP A 116 -1.31 15.33 -2.37
N LEU A 117 -0.37 15.10 -1.43
CA LEU A 117 0.41 13.86 -1.39
C LEU A 117 -0.48 12.62 -1.20
N LEU A 118 -1.47 12.70 -0.31
CA LEU A 118 -2.41 11.60 -0.06
C LEU A 118 -3.24 11.31 -1.32
N SER A 119 -3.71 12.35 -2.02
CA SER A 119 -4.43 12.22 -3.29
C SER A 119 -3.59 11.46 -4.33
N LEU A 120 -2.34 11.87 -4.53
CA LEU A 120 -1.40 11.19 -5.44
C LEU A 120 -1.17 9.73 -5.06
N VAL A 121 -0.88 9.46 -3.78
CA VAL A 121 -0.68 8.09 -3.28
C VAL A 121 -1.94 7.25 -3.47
N GLN A 122 -3.12 7.81 -3.30
CA GLN A 122 -4.37 7.08 -3.46
C GLN A 122 -4.66 6.77 -4.94
N MET A 123 -4.44 7.73 -5.84
CA MET A 123 -4.63 7.55 -7.28
C MET A 123 -3.65 6.52 -7.85
N LEU A 124 -2.35 6.61 -7.50
CA LEU A 124 -1.34 5.64 -7.94
C LEU A 124 -1.51 4.27 -7.27
N GLY A 125 -1.87 4.25 -5.99
CA GLY A 125 -2.04 3.03 -5.21
C GLY A 125 -3.34 2.28 -5.47
N SER A 126 -4.33 2.92 -6.11
CA SER A 126 -5.68 2.37 -6.31
C SER A 126 -5.72 0.94 -6.85
N PRO A 127 -4.93 0.53 -7.87
CA PRO A 127 -4.92 -0.86 -8.32
C PRO A 127 -4.53 -1.86 -7.21
N LEU A 128 -3.56 -1.50 -6.36
CA LEU A 128 -3.14 -2.32 -5.23
C LEU A 128 -4.21 -2.33 -4.12
N TRP A 129 -4.85 -1.20 -3.86
CA TRP A 129 -5.94 -1.10 -2.87
C TRP A 129 -7.17 -1.92 -3.29
N ILE A 130 -7.55 -1.87 -4.57
CA ILE A 130 -8.63 -2.68 -5.15
C ILE A 130 -8.37 -4.17 -4.95
N LEU A 131 -7.19 -4.65 -5.35
CA LEU A 131 -6.80 -6.06 -5.18
C LEU A 131 -6.81 -6.46 -3.70
N SER A 132 -6.31 -5.60 -2.83
CA SER A 132 -6.27 -5.82 -1.39
C SER A 132 -7.68 -5.94 -0.82
N PHE A 133 -8.58 -4.98 -1.10
CA PHE A 133 -9.95 -5.02 -0.61
C PHE A 133 -10.74 -6.20 -1.19
N ALA A 134 -10.51 -6.58 -2.44
CA ALA A 134 -11.10 -7.78 -3.04
C ALA A 134 -10.65 -9.05 -2.30
N LEU A 135 -9.35 -9.19 -2.05
CA LEU A 135 -8.77 -10.31 -1.31
C LEU A 135 -9.32 -10.37 0.11
N PHE A 136 -9.34 -9.25 0.84
CA PHE A 136 -9.85 -9.22 2.21
C PHE A 136 -11.37 -9.41 2.28
N ALA A 137 -12.14 -8.98 1.28
CA ALA A 137 -13.55 -9.31 1.16
C ALA A 137 -13.76 -10.83 0.97
N ALA A 138 -12.93 -11.50 0.17
CA ALA A 138 -13.00 -12.95 0.01
C ALA A 138 -12.66 -13.70 1.31
N LEU A 139 -11.66 -13.21 2.04
CA LEU A 139 -11.18 -13.83 3.29
C LEU A 139 -12.04 -13.53 4.53
N ALA A 140 -12.80 -12.43 4.52
CA ALA A 140 -13.56 -12.00 5.68
C ALA A 140 -14.58 -13.07 6.11
N PRO A 141 -14.70 -13.37 7.42
CA PRO A 141 -15.49 -14.50 7.91
C PRO A 141 -16.99 -14.25 7.96
N ALA A 142 -17.43 -12.98 7.90
CA ALA A 142 -18.82 -12.59 8.11
C ALA A 142 -19.32 -11.62 7.02
N PRO A 143 -20.60 -11.72 6.61
CA PRO A 143 -21.13 -10.98 5.47
C PRO A 143 -21.23 -9.46 5.70
N ASP A 144 -21.42 -9.01 6.94
CA ASP A 144 -21.40 -7.60 7.33
C ASP A 144 -20.02 -6.97 7.08
N LEU A 145 -18.95 -7.68 7.44
CA LEU A 145 -17.57 -7.22 7.25
C LEU A 145 -17.18 -7.24 5.77
N ARG A 146 -17.65 -8.23 5.02
CA ARG A 146 -17.50 -8.31 3.56
C ARG A 146 -18.11 -7.09 2.87
N ARG A 147 -19.33 -6.70 3.25
CA ARG A 147 -20.01 -5.53 2.67
C ARG A 147 -19.20 -4.24 2.86
N ARG A 148 -18.58 -4.05 4.03
CA ARG A 148 -17.70 -2.88 4.29
C ARG A 148 -16.47 -2.87 3.37
N MET A 149 -15.83 -4.03 3.19
CA MET A 149 -14.70 -4.19 2.27
C MET A 149 -15.09 -3.94 0.81
N LEU A 150 -16.26 -4.44 0.39
CA LEU A 150 -16.78 -4.19 -0.95
C LEU A 150 -17.15 -2.72 -1.17
N ALA A 151 -17.69 -2.05 -0.15
CA ALA A 151 -17.94 -0.61 -0.22
C ALA A 151 -16.62 0.17 -0.38
N ALA A 152 -15.58 -0.18 0.38
CA ALA A 152 -14.25 0.41 0.22
C ALA A 152 -13.69 0.16 -1.20
N LEU A 153 -13.83 -1.06 -1.72
CA LEU A 153 -13.43 -1.42 -3.08
C LEU A 153 -14.14 -0.57 -4.15
N VAL A 154 -15.45 -0.33 -4.02
CA VAL A 154 -16.20 0.54 -4.95
C VAL A 154 -15.66 1.98 -4.90
N ILE A 155 -15.33 2.48 -3.71
CA ILE A 155 -14.71 3.80 -3.56
C ILE A 155 -13.35 3.84 -4.27
N GLU A 156 -12.51 2.82 -4.12
CA GLU A 156 -11.21 2.77 -4.81
C GLU A 156 -11.36 2.71 -6.34
N PHE A 157 -12.40 2.04 -6.87
CA PHE A 157 -12.72 2.10 -8.30
C PHE A 157 -13.11 3.51 -8.76
N ALA A 158 -13.85 4.26 -7.93
CA ALA A 158 -14.17 5.65 -8.22
C ALA A 158 -12.89 6.51 -8.24
N ILE A 159 -11.98 6.30 -7.29
CA ILE A 159 -10.67 6.96 -7.25
C ILE A 159 -9.83 6.63 -8.48
N ALA A 160 -9.78 5.36 -8.90
CA ALA A 160 -9.12 4.94 -10.14
C ALA A 160 -9.70 5.69 -11.35
N GLY A 161 -11.03 5.81 -11.42
CA GLY A 161 -11.73 6.56 -12.45
C GLY A 161 -11.34 8.04 -12.45
N CYS A 162 -11.29 8.69 -11.29
CA CYS A 162 -10.80 10.06 -11.15
C CYS A 162 -9.35 10.20 -11.64
N GLY A 163 -8.49 9.23 -11.30
CA GLY A 163 -7.11 9.14 -11.79
C GLY A 163 -7.02 9.07 -13.30
N LEU A 164 -7.81 8.20 -13.92
CA LEU A 164 -7.86 8.05 -15.36
C LEU A 164 -8.37 9.31 -16.06
N VAL A 165 -9.43 9.93 -15.53
CA VAL A 165 -9.95 11.20 -16.08
C VAL A 165 -8.91 12.31 -15.98
N HIS A 166 -8.23 12.45 -14.84
CA HIS A 166 -7.17 13.44 -14.66
C HIS A 166 -6.01 13.22 -15.64
N PHE A 167 -5.61 11.96 -15.86
CA PHE A 167 -4.58 11.62 -16.82
C PHE A 167 -4.99 11.96 -18.25
N MET A 168 -6.23 11.64 -18.65
CA MET A 168 -6.73 11.92 -20.01
C MET A 168 -6.93 13.43 -20.26
N ALA A 169 -7.39 14.18 -19.25
CA ALA A 169 -7.67 15.61 -19.37
C ALA A 169 -6.41 16.49 -19.41
N THR A 170 -5.28 15.99 -18.94
CA THR A 170 -4.00 16.73 -18.88
C THR A 170 -3.10 16.48 -20.10
N GLN A 171 -3.48 15.60 -21.02
CA GLN A 171 -2.76 15.40 -22.29
C GLN A 171 -3.03 16.61 -23.22
N PRO A 172 -2.00 17.27 -23.77
CA PRO A 172 -2.21 18.27 -24.80
C PRO A 172 -2.85 17.62 -26.05
N PRO A 173 -3.73 18.32 -26.79
CA PRO A 173 -4.25 17.77 -28.04
C PRO A 173 -3.07 17.52 -28.99
N ILE A 174 -2.98 16.27 -29.44
CA ILE A 174 -2.08 15.78 -30.50
C ILE A 174 -2.27 16.55 -31.81
#